data_AF-A0A352BTY3-F1
#
_entry.id   AF-A0A352BTY3-F1
#
_cell.length_a   1.000
_cell.length_b   1.000
_cell.length_c   1.000
_cell.angle_alpha   90.00
_cell.angle_beta   90.00
_cell.angle_gamma   90.00
#
_symmetry.space_group_name_H-M   'P 1'
#
loop_
_entity.id
_entity.type
_entity.pdbx_description
1 polymer ?
#
loop_
_entity_poly.entity_id
_entity_poly.type
_entity_poly.pdbx_seq_one_letter_code
_entity_poly.pdbx_strand_id
1 'polypeptide(L)' 'TDMKKLALIDEIVKEPLGGAHMDRQTTFDTVAATILKHYEVLKNLSPKELVAERMDKYAAMGELEG' A
#
# COMPACT_ATOMS: atom_id res chain seq x y z
N THR A 1 4.75 -11.63 0.48
CA THR A 1 3.31 -11.96 0.37
C THR A 1 2.64 -12.08 1.72
N ASP A 2 3.34 -12.52 2.76
CA ASP A 2 2.72 -12.83 4.06
C ASP A 2 2.16 -11.60 4.78
N MET A 3 2.88 -10.47 4.74
CA MET A 3 2.36 -9.19 5.24
C MET A 3 1.03 -8.79 4.58
N LYS A 4 0.88 -9.09 3.28
CA LYS A 4 -0.36 -8.79 2.55
C LYS A 4 -1.49 -9.75 2.94
N LYS A 5 -1.17 -11.02 3.20
CA LYS A 5 -2.14 -12.01 3.69
C LYS A 5 -2.68 -11.66 5.08
N LEU A 6 -1.83 -11.07 5.93
CA LEU A 6 -2.20 -10.60 7.27
C LEU A 6 -2.84 -9.20 7.28
N ALA A 7 -3.21 -8.68 6.10
CA ALA A 7 -3.77 -7.33 5.90
C ALA A 7 -2.90 -6.18 6.46
N LEU A 8 -1.59 -6.39 6.65
CA LEU A 8 -0.67 -5.39 7.20
C LEU A 8 -0.21 -4.37 6.15
N ILE A 9 -0.23 -4.76 4.86
CA ILE A 9 0.12 -3.90 3.73
C ILE A 9 -0.92 -4.04 2.61
N ASP A 10 -1.16 -2.95 1.88
CA ASP A 10 -2.17 -2.93 0.81
C ASP A 10 -1.62 -3.46 -0.52
N GLU A 11 -0.37 -3.10 -0.83
CA GLU A 11 0.24 -3.36 -2.13
C GLU A 11 1.71 -3.77 -1.98
N ILE A 12 2.14 -4.71 -2.83
CA ILE A 12 3.54 -5.08 -2.99
C ILE A 12 4.00 -4.45 -4.31
N VAL A 13 4.85 -3.44 -4.23
CA VAL A 13 5.47 -2.81 -5.40
C VAL A 13 6.56 -3.74 -5.91
N LYS A 14 6.48 -4.12 -7.19
CA LYS A 14 7.47 -5.02 -7.80
C LYS A 14 8.78 -4.29 -8.07
N GLU A 15 9.88 -4.93 -7.74
CA GLU A 15 11.21 -4.46 -8.11
C GLU A 15 11.56 -4.87 -9.55
N PRO A 16 12.43 -4.10 -10.22
CA PRO A 16 12.97 -4.47 -11.52
C PRO A 16 13.87 -5.72 -11.42
N LEU A 17 14.12 -6.35 -12.58
CA LEU A 17 15.00 -7.51 -12.65
C LEU A 17 16.41 -7.14 -12.18
N GLY A 18 16.94 -7.88 -11.20
CA GLY A 18 18.22 -7.56 -10.55
C GLY A 18 18.10 -6.66 -9.30
N GLY A 19 16.88 -6.29 -8.92
CA GLY A 19 16.56 -5.58 -7.68
C GLY A 19 16.55 -4.06 -7.83
N ALA A 20 15.94 -3.38 -6.86
CA ALA A 20 15.76 -1.92 -6.86
C ALA A 20 17.06 -1.11 -7.02
N HIS A 21 18.19 -1.65 -6.54
CA HIS A 21 19.48 -0.98 -6.64
C HIS A 21 20.07 -1.00 -8.06
N MET A 22 19.67 -1.98 -8.88
CA MET A 22 20.18 -2.15 -10.24
C MET A 22 19.53 -1.16 -11.21
N ASP A 23 18.22 -0.95 -11.07
CA ASP A 23 17.49 0.03 -11.86
C ASP A 23 16.70 0.97 -10.93
N ARG A 24 17.43 1.97 -10.44
CA ARG A 24 16.90 2.98 -9.53
C ARG A 24 15.83 3.83 -10.21
N GLN A 25 16.02 4.20 -11.48
CA GLN A 25 15.10 5.07 -12.19
C GLN A 25 13.71 4.43 -12.29
N THR A 26 13.64 3.21 -12.81
CA THR A 26 12.38 2.47 -12.91
C THR A 26 11.75 2.24 -11.54
N THR A 27 12.57 1.98 -10.51
CA THR A 27 12.08 1.83 -9.13
C THR A 27 11.44 3.12 -8.63
N PHE A 28 12.10 4.26 -8.79
CA PHE A 28 11.56 5.56 -8.37
C PHE A 28 10.26 5.88 -9.10
N ASP A 29 10.22 5.67 -10.41
CA ASP A 29 9.02 5.94 -11.22
C ASP A 29 7.85 5.05 -10.79
N THR A 30 8.12 3.77 -10.53
CA THR A 30 7.10 2.81 -10.08
C THR A 30 6.57 3.17 -8.68
N VAL A 31 7.45 3.53 -7.75
CA VAL A 31 7.05 3.95 -6.40
C VAL A 31 6.25 5.25 -6.46
N ALA A 32 6.69 6.25 -7.22
CA ALA A 32 6.00 7.52 -7.39
C ALA A 32 4.58 7.32 -7.97
N ALA A 33 4.46 6.51 -9.03
CA ALA A 33 3.17 6.18 -9.63
C ALA A 33 2.24 5.47 -8.63
N THR A 34 2.78 4.57 -7.81
CA THR A 34 2.01 3.85 -6.78
C THR A 34 1.51 4.80 -5.70
N ILE A 35 2.37 5.70 -5.20
CA ILE A 35 1.98 6.70 -4.19
C ILE A 35 0.87 7.60 -4.75
N LEU A 36 1.03 8.11 -5.97
CA LEU A 36 0.02 8.96 -6.61
C LEU A 36 -1.31 8.24 -6.79
N LYS A 37 -1.29 6.98 -7.25
CA LYS A 37 -2.50 6.15 -7.37
C LYS A 37 -3.28 6.06 -6.05
N HIS A 38 -2.61 5.77 -4.93
CA HIS A 38 -3.26 5.67 -3.63
C HIS A 38 -3.71 7.03 -3.10
N TYR A 39 -2.91 8.08 -3.32
CA TYR A 39 -3.27 9.44 -2.96
C TYR A 39 -4.55 9.91 -3.69
N GLU A 40 -4.69 9.61 -4.98
CA GLU A 40 -5.86 9.99 -5.77
C GLU A 40 -7.16 9.38 -5.24
N VAL A 41 -7.10 8.21 -4.60
CA VAL A 41 -8.25 7.61 -3.90
C VAL A 41 -8.52 8.35 -2.59
N LEU A 42 -7.50 8.48 -1.75
CA LEU A 42 -7.63 9.04 -0.41
C LEU A 42 -8.00 10.53 -0.40
N LYS A 43 -7.55 11.31 -1.39
CA LYS A 43 -7.81 12.75 -1.44
C LYS A 43 -9.29 13.09 -1.65
N ASN A 44 -10.07 12.16 -2.19
CA ASN A 44 -11.50 12.35 -2.46
C ASN A 44 -12.37 12.01 -1.25
N LEU A 45 -11.79 11.43 -0.20
CA LEU A 45 -12.50 11.08 1.03
C LEU A 45 -12.57 12.29 1.96
N SER A 46 -13.71 12.45 2.63
CA SER A 46 -13.85 13.44 3.69
C SER A 46 -12.99 13.07 4.91
N PRO A 47 -12.68 14.03 5.80
CA PRO A 47 -11.94 13.73 7.03
C PRO A 47 -12.61 12.65 7.90
N LYS A 48 -13.94 12.58 7.89
CA LYS A 48 -14.69 11.57 8.66
C LYS A 48 -14.52 10.17 8.06
N GLU A 49 -14.59 10.06 6.74
CA GLU A 49 -14.37 8.79 6.02
C GLU A 49 -12.93 8.32 6.17
N LEU A 50 -11.94 9.21 6.06
CA LEU A 50 -10.52 8.88 6.27
C LEU A 50 -10.25 8.29 7.67
N VAL A 51 -10.92 8.82 8.69
CA VAL A 51 -10.79 8.29 10.07
C VAL A 51 -11.47 6.94 10.19
N ALA A 52 -12.68 6.79 9.64
CA ALA A 52 -13.41 5.53 9.66
C ALA A 52 -12.64 4.41 8.94
N GLU A 53 -12.20 4.63 7.70
CA GLU A 53 -11.43 3.63 6.93
C GLU A 53 -10.11 3.25 7.62
N ARG A 54 -9.46 4.22 8.28
CA ARG A 54 -8.25 3.94 9.06
C ARG A 54 -8.55 3.03 10.24
N MET A 55 -9.64 3.29 10.97
CA MET A 55 -10.04 2.45 12.10
C MET A 55 -10.37 1.03 11.64
N ASP A 56 -11.14 0.89 10.56
CA ASP A 56 -11.51 -0.40 9.98
C ASP A 56 -10.26 -1.17 9.53
N LYS A 57 -9.32 -0.48 8.87
CA LYS A 57 -8.04 -1.08 8.45
C LYS A 57 -7.30 -1.69 9.63
N TYR A 58 -7.14 -0.95 10.73
CA TYR A 58 -6.42 -1.47 11.92
C TYR A 58 -7.19 -2.57 12.63
N ALA A 59 -8.52 -2.51 12.66
CA ALA A 59 -9.34 -3.57 13.25
C ALA A 59 -9.22 -4.91 12.49
N ALA A 60 -9.04 -4.85 11.17
CA ALA A 60 -8.85 -6.02 10.32
C ALA A 60 -7.40 -6.54 10.27
N MET A 61 -6.42 -5.83 10.84
CA MET A 61 -5.02 -6.27 10.82
C MET A 61 -4.79 -7.46 11.76
N GLY A 62 -4.13 -8.49 11.26
CA GLY A 62 -3.71 -9.63 12.08
C GLY A 62 -4.82 -10.61 12.45
N GLU A 63 -5.97 -10.56 11.77
CA GLU A 63 -7.00 -11.59 11.89
C GLU A 63 -6.44 -12.93 11.40
N LEU A 64 -6.07 -13.78 12.36
CA LEU A 64 -5.82 -15.19 12.15
C LEU A 64 -7.20 -15.84 12.04
N GLU A 65 -7.56 -16.36 10.87
CA GLU A 65 -8.61 -17.38 10.81
C GLU A 65 -8.21 -18.50 11.79
N GLY A 66 -8.96 -18.59 12.88
CA GLY A 66 -8.94 -19.75 13.79
C GLY A 66 -9.73 -20.89 13.20
#